data_AF-A0A382S3B0-F1
#
_entry.id   AF-A0A382S3B0-F1
#
_cell.length_a   1.000
_cell.length_b   1.000
_cell.length_c   1.000
_cell.angle_alpha   90.00
_cell.angle_beta   90.00
_cell.angle_gamma   90.00
#
_symmetry.space_group_name_H-M   'P 1'
#
loop_
_entity.id
_entity.type
_entity.pdbx_description
1 polymer ?
#
loop_
_entity_poly.entity_id
_entity_poly.type
_entity_poly.pdbx_seq_one_letter_code
_entity_poly.pdbx_strand_id
1 'polypeptide(L)'
;QVLSQFRPSAERFLEVLAQILPELPHAELMWRLHFLIGSLAHTTASGKLICLMSGGACDPDDVEGLLERLTTYAAAGFQAPSR
;
A
#
# COMPACT_ATOMS: atom_id res chain seq x y z
N GLN A 1 -7.34 -6.39 -18.89
CA GLN A 1 -7.24 -5.20 -19.76
C GLN A 1 -6.93 -3.91 -18.97
N VAL A 2 -7.45 -3.73 -17.74
CA VAL A 2 -7.04 -2.62 -16.84
C VAL A 2 -5.70 -2.89 -16.13
N LEU A 3 -5.47 -4.11 -15.62
CA LEU A 3 -4.24 -4.46 -14.89
C LEU A 3 -2.95 -4.34 -15.72
N SER A 4 -3.02 -4.45 -17.05
CA SER A 4 -1.87 -4.27 -17.93
C SER A 4 -1.39 -2.82 -17.99
N GLN A 5 -2.26 -1.85 -17.72
CA GLN A 5 -1.89 -0.42 -17.65
C GLN A 5 -1.12 -0.09 -16.37
N PHE A 6 -1.29 -0.89 -15.31
CA PHE A 6 -0.59 -0.70 -14.03
C PHE A 6 0.81 -1.31 -14.01
N ARG A 7 1.11 -2.20 -14.97
CA ARG A 7 2.40 -2.91 -15.03
C ARG A 7 3.61 -1.96 -15.09
N PRO A 8 3.66 -0.95 -15.99
CA PRO A 8 4.83 -0.06 -16.06
C PRO A 8 5.05 0.74 -14.78
N SER A 9 3.97 1.17 -14.12
CA SER A 9 4.04 1.88 -12.85
C SER A 9 4.54 0.98 -11.72
N ALA A 10 4.04 -0.26 -11.65
CA ALA A 10 4.49 -1.24 -10.66
C ALA A 10 5.97 -1.60 -10.86
N GLU A 11 6.40 -1.82 -12.10
CA GLU A 11 7.80 -2.10 -12.44
C GLU A 11 8.73 -0.96 -12.00
N ARG A 12 8.37 0.30 -12.30
CA ARG A 12 9.14 1.46 -11.86
C ARG A 12 9.22 1.60 -10.34
N PHE A 13 8.14 1.28 -9.63
CA PHE A 13 8.15 1.26 -8.16
C PHE A 13 9.09 0.17 -7.63
N LEU A 14 9.06 -1.02 -8.20
CA LEU A 14 9.95 -2.12 -7.80
C LEU A 14 11.41 -1.80 -8.06
N GLU A 15 11.73 -1.17 -9.19
CA GLU A 15 13.11 -0.75 -9.51
C GLU A 15 13.67 0.20 -8.44
N VAL A 16 12.86 1.16 -7.96
CA VAL A 16 13.27 2.09 -6.91
C VAL A 16 13.33 1.37 -5.56
N LEU A 17 12.34 0.55 -5.21
CA LEU A 17 12.32 -0.20 -3.97
C LEU A 17 13.50 -1.16 -3.85
N ALA A 18 13.90 -1.81 -4.95
CA ALA A 18 15.06 -2.69 -4.99
C ALA A 18 16.39 -1.95 -4.77
N GLN A 19 16.46 -0.66 -5.12
CA GLN A 19 17.64 0.18 -4.84
C GLN A 19 17.71 0.60 -3.37
N ILE A 20 16.55 0.83 -2.73
CA ILE A 20 16.47 1.31 -1.34
C ILE A 20 16.53 0.15 -0.34
N LEU A 21 16.04 -1.03 -0.73
CA LEU A 21 15.94 -2.23 0.10
C LEU A 21 16.66 -3.41 -0.57
N PRO A 22 17.98 -3.30 -0.87
CA PRO A 22 18.72 -4.30 -1.63
C PRO A 22 18.82 -5.67 -0.93
N GLU A 23 18.58 -5.72 0.38
CA GLU A 23 18.57 -6.94 1.18
C GLU A 23 17.32 -7.81 0.96
N LEU A 24 16.24 -7.23 0.42
CA LEU A 24 14.99 -7.96 0.20
C LEU A 24 15.01 -8.67 -1.17
N PRO A 25 14.65 -9.97 -1.21
CA PRO A 25 14.45 -10.65 -2.48
C PRO A 25 13.38 -9.96 -3.33
N HIS A 26 13.54 -9.96 -4.65
CA HIS A 26 12.56 -9.36 -5.58
C HIS A 26 11.12 -9.86 -5.36
N ALA A 27 10.96 -11.16 -5.06
CA ALA A 27 9.66 -11.74 -4.76
C ALA A 27 9.01 -11.12 -3.50
N GLU A 28 9.81 -10.76 -2.51
CA GLU A 28 9.33 -10.13 -1.28
C GLU A 28 8.91 -8.68 -1.52
N LEU A 29 9.69 -7.93 -2.31
CA LEU A 29 9.30 -6.59 -2.77
C LEU A 29 7.98 -6.62 -3.54
N MET A 30 7.77 -7.64 -4.37
CA MET A 30 6.52 -7.84 -5.10
C MET A 30 5.32 -8.09 -4.17
N TRP A 31 5.49 -8.90 -3.14
CA TRP A 31 4.44 -9.11 -2.13
C TRP A 31 4.10 -7.83 -1.37
N ARG A 32 5.12 -7.07 -0.94
CA ARG A 32 4.92 -5.80 -0.22
C ARG A 32 4.22 -4.75 -1.10
N LEU A 33 4.58 -4.67 -2.38
CA LEU A 33 3.88 -3.82 -3.34
C LEU A 33 2.44 -4.28 -3.57
N HIS A 34 2.19 -5.60 -3.65
CA HIS A 34 0.86 -6.15 -3.77
C HIS A 34 -0.02 -5.77 -2.56
N PHE A 35 0.51 -5.86 -1.34
CA PHE A 35 -0.22 -5.48 -0.13
C PHE A 35 -0.53 -3.98 -0.09
N LEU A 36 0.40 -3.12 -0.50
CA LEU A 36 0.15 -1.68 -0.64
C LEU A 36 -1.02 -1.42 -1.63
N ILE A 37 -0.97 -2.00 -2.82
CA ILE A 37 -2.03 -1.86 -3.82
C ILE A 37 -3.37 -2.36 -3.28
N GLY A 38 -3.38 -3.52 -2.62
CA GLY A 38 -4.58 -4.09 -2.00
C GLY A 38 -5.17 -3.18 -0.90
N SER A 39 -4.32 -2.62 -0.04
CA SER A 39 -4.75 -1.70 1.01
C SER A 39 -5.33 -0.40 0.44
N LEU A 40 -4.74 0.17 -0.61
CA LEU A 40 -5.27 1.34 -1.30
C LEU A 40 -6.61 1.04 -2.00
N ALA A 41 -6.69 -0.08 -2.73
CA ALA A 41 -7.91 -0.50 -3.40
C ALA A 41 -9.04 -0.77 -2.42
N HIS A 42 -8.76 -1.41 -1.29
CA HIS A 42 -9.76 -1.65 -0.25
C HIS A 42 -10.21 -0.35 0.41
N THR A 43 -9.28 0.55 0.73
CA THR A 43 -9.58 1.84 1.36
C THR A 43 -10.48 2.69 0.48
N THR A 44 -10.22 2.73 -0.83
CA THR A 44 -11.06 3.46 -1.80
C THR A 44 -12.40 2.79 -2.05
N ALA A 45 -12.47 1.46 -2.14
CA ALA A 45 -13.70 0.73 -2.42
C ALA A 45 -14.62 0.58 -1.18
N SER A 46 -14.06 0.63 0.03
CA SER A 46 -14.77 0.26 1.26
C SER A 46 -14.47 1.19 2.43
N GLY A 47 -14.06 2.44 2.17
CA GLY A 47 -13.74 3.43 3.21
C GLY A 47 -14.85 3.63 4.25
N LYS A 48 -16.12 3.57 3.87
CA LYS A 48 -17.25 3.69 4.83
C LYS A 48 -17.28 2.58 5.88
N LEU A 49 -16.68 1.43 5.61
CA LEU A 49 -16.61 0.30 6.53
C LEU A 49 -15.82 0.66 7.80
N ILE A 50 -14.71 1.38 7.68
CA ILE A 50 -13.90 1.73 8.86
C ILE A 50 -14.62 2.72 9.75
N CYS A 51 -15.36 3.67 9.18
CA CYS A 51 -16.21 4.60 9.92
C CYS A 51 -17.26 3.83 10.75
N LEU A 52 -17.96 2.88 10.13
CA LEU A 52 -18.95 2.05 10.81
C LEU A 52 -18.33 1.21 11.93
N MET A 53 -17.22 0.50 11.65
CA MET A 53 -16.57 -0.38 12.62
C MET A 53 -15.96 0.37 13.81
N SER A 54 -15.50 1.60 13.59
CA SER A 54 -14.90 2.45 14.62
C SER A 54 -15.92 3.26 15.41
N GLY A 55 -17.22 3.13 15.14
CA GLY A 55 -18.26 3.96 15.77
C GLY A 55 -18.13 5.45 15.43
N GLY A 56 -17.60 5.77 14.24
CA GLY A 56 -17.36 7.13 13.78
C GLY A 56 -16.00 7.72 14.17
N ALA A 57 -15.13 6.97 14.85
CA ALA A 57 -13.81 7.48 15.24
C ALA A 57 -12.81 7.57 14.08
N CYS A 58 -12.99 6.77 13.02
CA CYS A 58 -12.21 6.86 11.79
C CYS A 58 -13.03 7.56 10.70
N ASP A 59 -12.55 8.73 10.28
CA ASP A 59 -13.14 9.51 9.18
C ASP A 59 -12.50 9.11 7.84
N PRO A 60 -13.24 8.45 6.92
CA PRO A 60 -12.74 8.09 5.60
C PRO A 60 -12.77 9.25 4.60
N ASP A 61 -13.42 10.37 4.93
CA ASP A 61 -13.48 11.56 4.08
C ASP A 61 -12.28 12.51 4.31
N ASP A 62 -11.50 12.29 5.39
CA ASP A 62 -10.17 12.88 5.61
C ASP A 62 -9.12 12.23 4.68
N VAL A 63 -9.13 12.64 3.41
CA VAL A 63 -8.24 12.09 2.38
C VAL A 63 -6.77 12.30 2.72
N GLU A 64 -6.40 13.47 3.23
CA GLU A 64 -5.01 13.80 3.56
C GLU A 64 -4.50 12.92 4.70
N GLY A 65 -5.24 12.86 5.81
CA GLY A 65 -4.88 12.00 6.93
C GLY A 65 -4.95 10.50 6.58
N LEU A 66 -5.80 10.09 5.64
CA LEU A 66 -5.82 8.72 5.13
C LEU A 66 -4.52 8.39 4.38
N LEU A 67 -4.06 9.29 3.51
CA LEU A 67 -2.81 9.13 2.78
C LEU A 67 -1.58 9.10 3.70
N GLU A 68 -1.56 9.93 4.75
CA GLU A 68 -0.49 9.91 5.77
C GLU A 68 -0.44 8.58 6.51
N ARG A 69 -1.60 8.07 6.94
CA ARG A 69 -1.71 6.76 7.62
C ARG A 69 -1.30 5.62 6.72
N LEU A 70 -1.74 5.62 5.46
CA LEU A 70 -1.37 4.61 4.47
C LEU A 70 0.13 4.63 4.19
N THR A 71 0.72 5.81 4.02
CA THR A 71 2.16 5.98 3.80
C THR A 71 2.96 5.43 4.98
N THR A 72 2.56 5.78 6.20
CA THR A 72 3.20 5.32 7.43
C THR A 72 3.13 3.80 7.56
N TYR A 73 1.94 3.22 7.35
CA TYR A 73 1.72 1.77 7.38
C TYR A 73 2.56 1.05 6.32
N ALA A 74 2.56 1.56 5.08
CA ALA A 74 3.31 0.98 3.98
C ALA A 74 4.81 1.03 4.23
N ALA A 75 5.35 2.19 4.66
CA ALA A 75 6.77 2.35 4.97
C ALA A 75 7.24 1.34 6.02
N ALA A 76 6.48 1.15 7.10
CA ALA A 76 6.76 0.15 8.11
C ALA A 76 6.71 -1.28 7.54
N GLY A 77 5.71 -1.60 6.71
CA GLY A 77 5.62 -2.88 6.01
C GLY A 77 6.79 -3.13 5.06
N PHE A 78 7.29 -2.09 4.40
CA PHE A 78 8.47 -2.18 3.54
C PHE A 78 9.79 -2.36 4.30
N GLN A 79 9.87 -1.94 5.57
CA GLN A 79 11.05 -2.08 6.42
C GLN A 79 11.01 -3.31 7.33
N ALA A 80 9.89 -4.04 7.37
CA ALA A 80 9.76 -5.23 8.19
C ALA A 80 10.81 -6.30 7.79
N PRO A 81 11.31 -7.12 8.74
CA PRO A 81 12.19 -8.24 8.40
C PRO A 81 11.56 -9.14 7.33
N SER A 82 12.39 -9.69 6.43
CA SER A 82 11.92 -10.73 5.51
C SER A 82 11.57 -11.99 6.31
N ARG A 83 10.59 -12.75 5.81
CA ARG A 83 10.23 -14.06 6.38
C ARG A 83 11.34 -15.09 6.19
#